data_AF-A0A1D3TXH8-F1
#
_entry.id   AF-A0A1D3TXH8-F1
#
_cell.length_a   1.000
_cell.length_b   1.000
_cell.length_c   1.000
_cell.angle_alpha   90.00
_cell.angle_beta   90.00
_cell.angle_gamma   90.00
#
_symmetry.space_group_name_H-M   'P 1'
#
loop_
_entity.id
_entity.type
_entity.pdbx_description
1 polymer ?
#
loop_
_entity_poly.entity_id
_entity_poly.type
_entity_poly.pdbx_seq_one_letter_code
_entity_poly.pdbx_strand_id
1 'polypeptide(L)'
;MKDVMAIACTTVIMLIQMAAMFWTIKKADTEVLIILGKKDRHLMVAAAVVAASAFYMRYGLEGEYYLYAFLTGYLLVTAFIDRLTMQVYSVFNLAAGAIGAGYLIYQALQGRQMETAFICLAVYALLVRVQTRTGMYGEGDGEIYIVVSLFLCSREYELPLLYLLYNMILAALIFMVSNRRQLDLRRWKMKEEAAFAPSIAAATILLLLL
;
A
#
# COMPACT_ATOMS: atom_id res chain seq x y z
N MET A 1 -15.00 -12.78 22.64
CA MET A 1 -13.70 -13.50 22.79
C MET A 1 -13.14 -13.98 21.46
N LYS A 2 -13.94 -14.66 20.61
CA LYS A 2 -13.47 -15.15 19.29
C LYS A 2 -12.96 -14.03 18.38
N ASP A 3 -13.64 -12.89 18.35
CA ASP A 3 -13.27 -11.74 17.51
C ASP A 3 -11.95 -11.09 17.91
N VAL A 4 -11.78 -10.85 19.22
CA VAL A 4 -10.54 -10.30 19.77
C VAL A 4 -9.36 -11.22 19.48
N MET A 5 -9.57 -12.55 19.55
CA MET A 5 -8.56 -13.53 19.19
C MET A 5 -8.21 -13.48 17.70
N ALA A 6 -9.20 -13.32 16.82
CA ALA A 6 -8.98 -13.20 15.39
C ALA A 6 -8.20 -11.92 15.02
N ILE A 7 -8.54 -10.78 15.61
CA ILE A 7 -7.79 -9.52 15.43
C ILE A 7 -6.35 -9.67 15.92
N ALA A 8 -6.14 -10.29 17.08
CA ALA A 8 -4.81 -10.54 17.61
C ALA A 8 -4.00 -11.48 16.69
N CYS A 9 -4.58 -12.57 16.21
CA CYS A 9 -3.94 -13.49 15.27
C CYS A 9 -3.56 -12.79 13.96
N THR A 10 -4.47 -12.05 13.35
CA THR A 10 -4.18 -11.30 12.11
C THR A 10 -3.08 -10.27 12.33
N THR A 11 -3.10 -9.56 13.46
CA THR A 11 -2.03 -8.61 13.81
C THR A 11 -0.68 -9.33 13.92
N VAL A 12 -0.63 -10.49 14.59
CA VAL A 12 0.60 -11.28 14.69
C VAL A 12 1.09 -11.73 13.31
N ILE A 13 0.18 -12.18 12.43
CA ILE A 13 0.53 -12.55 11.05
C ILE A 13 1.09 -11.36 10.27
N MET A 14 0.47 -10.18 10.36
CA MET A 14 1.00 -8.95 9.77
C MET A 14 2.41 -8.66 10.30
N LEU A 15 2.64 -8.75 11.60
CA LEU A 15 3.96 -8.50 12.19
C LEU A 15 5.01 -9.53 11.72
N ILE A 16 4.63 -10.79 11.56
CA ILE A 16 5.51 -11.84 11.00
C ILE A 16 5.85 -11.52 9.54
N GLN A 17 4.86 -11.17 8.73
CA GLN A 17 5.08 -10.73 7.34
C GLN A 17 6.04 -9.54 7.29
N MET A 18 5.83 -8.52 8.12
CA MET A 18 6.67 -7.33 8.16
C MET A 18 8.11 -7.67 8.58
N ALA A 19 8.27 -8.51 9.60
CA ALA A 19 9.58 -8.97 10.05
C ALA A 19 10.31 -9.78 8.97
N ALA A 20 9.59 -10.63 8.23
CA ALA A 20 10.14 -11.40 7.12
C ALA A 20 10.65 -10.47 6.01
N MET A 21 9.88 -9.45 5.63
CA MET A 21 10.31 -8.45 4.63
C MET A 21 11.58 -7.71 5.07
N PHE A 22 11.64 -7.20 6.31
CA PHE A 22 12.85 -6.56 6.84
C PHE A 22 14.06 -7.50 6.85
N TRP A 23 13.85 -8.76 7.22
CA TRP A 23 14.91 -9.76 7.22
C TRP A 23 15.44 -10.03 5.81
N THR A 24 14.55 -10.15 4.82
CA THR A 24 14.92 -10.33 3.42
C THR A 24 15.76 -9.17 2.90
N ILE A 25 15.39 -7.92 3.22
CA ILE A 25 16.18 -6.74 2.81
C ILE A 25 17.54 -6.76 3.46
N LYS A 26 17.60 -6.93 4.78
CA LYS A 26 18.88 -6.96 5.50
C LYS A 26 19.84 -8.03 4.96
N LYS A 27 19.31 -9.13 4.45
CA LYS A 27 20.10 -10.21 3.84
C LYS A 27 20.53 -9.89 2.40
N ALA A 28 19.65 -9.26 1.63
CA ALA A 28 19.89 -8.95 0.22
C ALA A 28 20.75 -7.70 0.02
N ASP A 29 20.65 -6.75 0.94
CA ASP A 29 21.25 -5.43 0.84
C ASP A 29 22.02 -5.12 2.13
N THR A 30 23.30 -5.47 2.13
CA THR A 30 24.19 -5.30 3.28
C THR A 30 24.67 -3.87 3.46
N GLU A 31 24.53 -3.02 2.44
CA GLU A 31 24.92 -1.61 2.47
C GLU A 31 23.81 -0.73 3.03
N VAL A 32 22.53 -1.12 2.83
CA VAL A 32 21.38 -0.41 3.40
C VAL A 32 21.21 -0.78 4.89
N LEU A 33 21.67 0.12 5.75
CA LEU A 33 21.60 -0.05 7.20
C LEU A 33 20.21 0.34 7.73
N ILE A 34 19.24 -0.59 7.67
CA ILE A 34 17.91 -0.38 8.28
C ILE A 34 18.01 -0.53 9.81
N ILE A 35 18.30 0.56 10.51
CA ILE A 35 18.20 0.61 11.97
C ILE A 35 16.79 1.02 12.36
N LEU A 36 15.97 0.03 12.71
CA LEU A 36 14.67 0.26 13.35
C LEU A 36 14.87 0.68 14.81
N GLY A 37 14.70 1.97 15.07
CA GLY A 37 14.64 2.51 16.42
C GLY A 37 13.46 1.96 17.22
N LYS A 38 13.53 2.03 18.56
CA LYS A 38 12.44 1.54 19.44
C LYS A 38 11.11 2.24 19.13
N LYS A 39 11.14 3.56 18.89
CA LYS A 39 9.94 4.35 18.54
C LYS A 39 9.30 3.87 17.25
N ASP A 40 10.10 3.58 16.22
CA ASP A 40 9.60 3.13 14.94
C ASP A 40 8.92 1.76 15.03
N ARG A 41 9.51 0.82 15.78
CA ARG A 41 8.90 -0.50 16.02
C ARG A 41 7.54 -0.36 16.71
N HIS A 42 7.45 0.49 17.74
CA HIS A 42 6.19 0.75 18.41
C HIS A 42 5.15 1.39 17.49
N LEU A 43 5.57 2.31 16.62
CA LEU A 43 4.68 2.94 15.64
C LEU A 43 4.13 1.90 14.64
N MET A 44 4.99 1.01 14.13
CA MET A 44 4.58 -0.06 13.21
C MET A 44 3.60 -1.03 13.87
N VAL A 45 3.87 -1.44 15.11
CA VAL A 45 2.95 -2.31 15.87
C VAL A 45 1.62 -1.61 16.12
N ALA A 46 1.64 -0.35 16.54
CA ALA A 46 0.43 0.42 16.76
C ALA A 46 -0.38 0.58 15.46
N ALA A 47 0.28 0.90 14.34
CA ALA A 47 -0.36 1.01 13.04
C ALA A 47 -0.99 -0.33 12.59
N ALA A 48 -0.29 -1.45 12.78
CA ALA A 48 -0.82 -2.77 12.47
C ALA A 48 -2.06 -3.12 13.31
N VAL A 49 -2.02 -2.88 14.63
CA VAL A 49 -3.17 -3.12 15.54
C VAL A 49 -4.36 -2.24 15.16
N VAL A 50 -4.13 -0.95 14.91
CA VAL A 50 -5.18 0.01 14.54
C VAL A 50 -5.81 -0.40 13.22
N ALA A 51 -4.99 -0.71 12.20
CA ALA A 51 -5.48 -1.11 10.90
C ALA A 51 -6.27 -2.44 10.96
N ALA A 52 -5.74 -3.46 11.63
CA ALA A 52 -6.44 -4.73 11.81
C ALA A 52 -7.79 -4.54 12.52
N SER A 53 -7.82 -3.72 13.57
CA SER A 53 -9.07 -3.41 14.28
C SER A 53 -10.06 -2.66 13.39
N ALA A 54 -9.59 -1.69 12.60
CA ALA A 54 -10.44 -0.90 11.71
C ALA A 54 -11.00 -1.74 10.55
N PHE A 55 -10.20 -2.61 9.93
CA PHE A 55 -10.68 -3.53 8.90
C PHE A 55 -11.66 -4.55 9.47
N TYR A 56 -11.43 -5.07 10.67
CA TYR A 56 -12.39 -5.95 11.31
C TYR A 56 -13.74 -5.26 11.51
N MET A 57 -13.75 -4.00 11.96
CA MET A 57 -14.98 -3.22 12.11
C MET A 57 -15.71 -3.00 10.78
N ARG A 58 -14.98 -2.87 9.66
CA ARG A 58 -15.54 -2.59 8.34
C ARG A 58 -16.01 -3.83 7.58
N TYR A 59 -15.27 -4.93 7.69
CA TYR A 59 -15.37 -6.12 6.84
C TYR A 59 -15.68 -7.42 7.61
N GLY A 60 -15.67 -7.40 8.94
CA GLY A 60 -15.79 -8.62 9.74
C GLY A 60 -14.65 -9.61 9.48
N LEU A 61 -14.91 -10.92 9.61
CA LEU A 61 -13.94 -11.99 9.36
C LEU A 61 -14.06 -12.57 7.94
N GLU A 62 -14.33 -11.71 6.95
CA GLU A 62 -14.44 -12.11 5.55
C GLU A 62 -13.08 -12.14 4.84
N GLY A 63 -13.03 -12.66 3.61
CA GLY A 63 -11.80 -12.76 2.83
C GLY A 63 -11.11 -11.39 2.63
N GLU A 64 -11.91 -10.34 2.46
CA GLU A 64 -11.43 -8.95 2.29
C GLU A 64 -10.66 -8.45 3.51
N TYR A 65 -11.08 -8.82 4.72
CA TYR A 65 -10.38 -8.46 5.96
C TYR A 65 -8.93 -8.96 5.97
N TYR A 66 -8.72 -10.24 5.66
CA TYR A 66 -7.38 -10.82 5.62
C TYR A 66 -6.54 -10.26 4.48
N LEU A 67 -7.17 -10.01 3.33
CA LEU A 67 -6.50 -9.45 2.16
C LEU A 67 -5.98 -8.02 2.43
N TYR A 68 -6.81 -7.16 3.02
CA TYR A 68 -6.43 -5.77 3.32
C TYR A 68 -5.48 -5.67 4.51
N ALA A 69 -5.54 -6.61 5.46
CA ALA A 69 -4.53 -6.76 6.50
C ALA A 69 -3.15 -7.11 5.90
N PHE A 70 -3.09 -8.06 4.97
CA PHE A 70 -1.87 -8.40 4.23
C PHE A 70 -1.31 -7.20 3.46
N LEU A 71 -2.17 -6.51 2.68
CA LEU A 71 -1.80 -5.31 1.93
C LEU A 71 -1.21 -4.25 2.86
N THR A 72 -1.82 -4.05 4.02
CA THR A 72 -1.36 -3.06 5.00
C THR A 72 0.00 -3.41 5.58
N GLY A 73 0.26 -4.68 5.89
CA GLY A 73 1.59 -5.13 6.31
C GLY A 73 2.67 -4.79 5.27
N TYR A 74 2.37 -5.06 3.99
CA TYR A 74 3.26 -4.70 2.87
C TYR A 74 3.45 -3.18 2.77
N LEU A 75 2.37 -2.40 2.75
CA LEU A 75 2.41 -0.94 2.62
C LEU A 75 3.16 -0.26 3.76
N LEU A 76 2.98 -0.74 5.00
CA LEU A 76 3.69 -0.21 6.16
C LEU A 76 5.20 -0.42 6.05
N VAL A 77 5.64 -1.58 5.57
CA VAL A 77 7.07 -1.85 5.37
C VAL A 77 7.62 -1.01 4.24
N THR A 78 6.96 -0.99 3.08
CA THR A 78 7.38 -0.23 1.91
C THR A 78 7.47 1.26 2.22
N ALA A 79 6.44 1.84 2.86
CA ALA A 79 6.45 3.23 3.30
C ALA A 79 7.58 3.52 4.29
N PHE A 80 7.84 2.60 5.21
CA PHE A 80 8.86 2.79 6.23
C PHE A 80 10.27 2.76 5.65
N ILE A 81 10.53 1.84 4.72
CA ILE A 81 11.79 1.74 4.00
C ILE A 81 12.00 2.97 3.14
N ASP A 82 11.02 3.33 2.31
CA ASP A 82 11.10 4.51 1.44
C ASP A 82 11.41 5.77 2.24
N ARG A 83 10.77 5.94 3.42
CA ARG A 83 11.07 7.05 4.33
C ARG A 83 12.53 7.06 4.83
N LEU A 84 13.13 5.89 5.05
CA LEU A 84 14.49 5.79 5.60
C LEU A 84 15.59 5.82 4.52
N THR A 85 15.32 5.25 3.35
CA THR A 85 16.33 4.94 2.35
C THR A 85 16.05 5.57 1.00
N MET A 86 14.84 6.12 0.79
CA MET A 86 14.35 6.62 -0.51
C MET A 86 14.33 5.54 -1.59
N GLN A 87 14.26 4.27 -1.18
CA GLN A 87 14.25 3.12 -2.08
C GLN A 87 12.97 2.31 -1.91
N VAL A 88 12.48 1.80 -3.04
CA VAL A 88 11.36 0.87 -3.11
C VAL A 88 11.86 -0.43 -3.74
N TYR A 89 11.65 -1.55 -3.04
CA TYR A 89 12.15 -2.86 -3.46
C TYR A 89 11.10 -3.59 -4.32
N SER A 90 11.35 -3.67 -5.63
CA SER A 90 10.44 -4.29 -6.61
C SER A 90 10.07 -5.74 -6.32
N VAL A 91 10.93 -6.50 -5.61
CA VAL A 91 10.63 -7.89 -5.21
C VAL A 91 9.38 -7.99 -4.34
N PHE A 92 9.15 -7.02 -3.45
CA PHE A 92 7.94 -7.01 -2.61
C PHE A 92 6.72 -6.55 -3.39
N ASN A 93 6.90 -5.61 -4.34
CA ASN A 93 5.84 -5.18 -5.23
C ASN A 93 5.35 -6.36 -6.08
N LEU A 94 6.27 -7.15 -6.63
CA LEU A 94 5.94 -8.34 -7.40
C LEU A 94 5.21 -9.41 -6.55
N ALA A 95 5.70 -9.67 -5.34
CA ALA A 95 5.06 -10.64 -4.43
C ALA A 95 3.65 -10.21 -4.02
N ALA A 96 3.47 -8.94 -3.62
CA ALA A 96 2.16 -8.39 -3.26
C ALA A 96 1.23 -8.33 -4.47
N GLY A 97 1.75 -7.97 -5.65
CA GLY A 97 1.01 -7.97 -6.91
C GLY A 97 0.51 -9.37 -7.29
N ALA A 98 1.34 -10.41 -7.12
CA ALA A 98 0.92 -11.79 -7.36
C ALA A 98 -0.25 -12.21 -6.45
N ILE A 99 -0.23 -11.81 -5.18
CA ILE A 99 -1.32 -12.08 -4.23
C ILE A 99 -2.60 -11.34 -4.62
N GLY A 100 -2.50 -10.04 -4.95
CA GLY A 100 -3.64 -9.25 -5.40
C GLY A 100 -4.26 -9.80 -6.70
N ALA A 101 -3.44 -10.11 -7.70
CA ALA A 101 -3.88 -10.71 -8.95
C ALA A 101 -4.52 -12.10 -8.73
N GLY A 102 -3.91 -12.94 -7.89
CA GLY A 102 -4.46 -14.24 -7.53
C GLY A 102 -5.84 -14.13 -6.87
N TYR A 103 -6.05 -13.12 -6.03
CA TYR A 103 -7.35 -12.88 -5.41
C TYR A 103 -8.41 -12.41 -6.41
N LEU A 104 -8.06 -11.54 -7.36
CA LEU A 104 -8.98 -11.13 -8.45
C LEU A 104 -9.37 -12.33 -9.33
N ILE A 105 -8.41 -13.20 -9.66
CA ILE A 105 -8.68 -14.43 -10.41
C ILE A 105 -9.61 -15.34 -9.61
N TYR A 106 -9.35 -15.52 -8.31
CA TYR A 106 -10.23 -16.29 -7.43
C TYR A 106 -11.66 -15.76 -7.45
N GLN A 107 -11.86 -14.45 -7.38
CA GLN A 107 -13.18 -13.83 -7.47
C GLN A 107 -13.88 -14.08 -8.81
N ALA A 108 -13.15 -13.97 -9.92
CA ALA A 108 -13.68 -14.31 -11.24
C ALA A 108 -14.14 -15.78 -11.31
N LEU A 109 -13.38 -16.70 -10.70
CA LEU A 109 -13.74 -18.12 -10.60
C LEU A 109 -14.97 -18.38 -9.71
N GLN A 110 -15.26 -17.49 -8.75
CA GLN A 110 -16.50 -17.50 -7.95
C GLN A 110 -17.70 -16.87 -8.70
N GLY A 111 -17.53 -16.48 -9.97
CA GLY A 111 -18.62 -15.94 -10.79
C GLY A 111 -18.83 -14.43 -10.63
N ARG A 112 -17.93 -13.70 -9.97
CA ARG A 112 -17.99 -12.23 -9.95
C ARG A 112 -17.65 -11.66 -11.32
N GLN A 113 -18.39 -10.62 -11.74
CA GLN A 113 -18.17 -9.95 -13.02
C GLN A 113 -16.94 -9.03 -12.95
N MET A 114 -15.77 -9.56 -13.32
CA MET A 114 -14.48 -8.85 -13.20
C MET A 114 -14.02 -8.14 -14.47
N GLU A 115 -14.78 -8.21 -15.58
CA GLU A 115 -14.39 -7.62 -16.88
C GLU A 115 -14.08 -6.13 -16.78
N THR A 116 -15.00 -5.37 -16.17
CA THR A 116 -14.85 -3.93 -15.93
C THR A 116 -13.62 -3.64 -15.07
N ALA A 117 -13.36 -4.46 -14.05
CA ALA A 117 -12.19 -4.31 -13.17
C ALA A 117 -10.88 -4.51 -13.95
N PHE A 118 -10.79 -5.54 -14.81
CA PHE A 118 -9.60 -5.77 -15.63
C PHE A 118 -9.35 -4.65 -16.65
N ILE A 119 -10.39 -4.12 -17.29
CA ILE A 119 -10.27 -2.97 -18.19
C ILE A 119 -9.77 -1.75 -17.41
N CYS A 120 -10.37 -1.46 -16.25
CA CYS A 120 -9.95 -0.35 -15.39
C CYS A 120 -8.50 -0.49 -14.94
N LEU A 121 -8.06 -1.69 -14.56
CA LEU A 121 -6.67 -1.99 -14.21
C LEU A 121 -5.71 -1.74 -15.35
N ALA A 122 -6.04 -2.16 -16.58
CA ALA A 122 -5.20 -1.95 -17.75
C ALA A 122 -5.06 -0.45 -18.09
N VAL A 123 -6.18 0.28 -18.07
CA VAL A 123 -6.19 1.74 -18.27
C VAL A 123 -5.38 2.44 -17.18
N TYR A 124 -5.58 2.05 -15.93
CA TYR A 124 -4.87 2.64 -14.79
C TYR A 124 -3.36 2.35 -14.82
N ALA A 125 -2.95 1.11 -15.15
CA ALA A 125 -1.55 0.77 -15.31
C ALA A 125 -0.87 1.58 -16.42
N LEU A 126 -1.57 1.81 -17.54
CA LEU A 126 -1.08 2.68 -18.61
C LEU A 126 -0.90 4.12 -18.13
N LEU A 127 -1.90 4.67 -17.42
CA LEU A 127 -1.83 6.01 -16.83
C LEU A 127 -0.65 6.14 -15.88
N VAL A 128 -0.50 5.18 -14.96
CA VAL A 128 0.61 5.15 -14.00
C VAL A 128 1.95 5.12 -14.73
N ARG A 129 2.08 4.31 -15.79
CA ARG A 129 3.34 4.21 -16.55
C ARG A 129 3.70 5.51 -17.28
N VAL A 130 2.70 6.22 -17.81
CA VAL A 130 2.89 7.54 -18.44
C VAL A 130 3.34 8.57 -17.39
N GLN A 131 2.72 8.58 -16.21
CA GLN A 131 3.10 9.50 -15.13
C GLN A 131 4.51 9.23 -14.59
N THR A 132 4.90 7.96 -14.44
CA THR A 132 6.28 7.60 -14.10
C THR A 132 7.26 8.07 -15.17
N ARG A 133 6.97 7.88 -16.47
CA ARG A 133 7.85 8.30 -17.57
C ARG A 133 7.99 9.81 -17.70
N THR A 134 6.96 10.57 -17.30
CA THR A 134 6.99 12.04 -17.29
C THR A 134 7.66 12.61 -16.04
N GLY A 135 8.10 11.74 -15.11
CA GLY A 135 8.82 12.15 -13.91
C GLY A 135 7.92 12.73 -12.82
N MET A 136 6.62 12.40 -12.80
CA MET A 136 5.70 12.86 -11.76
C MET A 136 6.00 12.23 -10.38
N TYR A 137 6.46 10.97 -10.38
CA TYR A 137 6.92 10.23 -9.19
C TYR A 137 7.91 9.13 -9.62
N GLY A 138 8.57 8.50 -8.64
CA GLY A 138 9.60 7.47 -8.89
C GLY A 138 9.04 6.19 -9.52
N GLU A 139 9.91 5.39 -10.15
CA GLU A 139 9.48 4.12 -10.75
C GLU A 139 8.94 3.14 -9.69
N GLY A 140 9.55 3.12 -8.52
CA GLY A 140 9.07 2.38 -7.35
C GLY A 140 7.66 2.76 -6.91
N ASP A 141 7.34 4.05 -6.86
CA ASP A 141 6.00 4.53 -6.51
C ASP A 141 4.94 4.08 -7.52
N GLY A 142 5.31 4.07 -8.81
CA GLY A 142 4.46 3.55 -9.87
C GLY A 142 4.14 2.07 -9.70
N GLU A 143 5.13 1.26 -9.32
CA GLU A 143 4.90 -0.15 -9.01
C GLU A 143 3.94 -0.32 -7.82
N ILE A 144 4.09 0.49 -6.76
CA ILE A 144 3.18 0.44 -5.59
C ILE A 144 1.75 0.77 -6.03
N TYR A 145 1.54 1.78 -6.88
CA TYR A 145 0.21 2.10 -7.38
C TYR A 145 -0.42 0.96 -8.17
N ILE A 146 0.36 0.27 -9.02
CA ILE A 146 -0.13 -0.90 -9.75
C ILE A 146 -0.52 -2.00 -8.77
N VAL A 147 0.32 -2.29 -7.76
CA VAL A 147 0.01 -3.30 -6.74
C VAL A 147 -1.28 -2.94 -6.00
N VAL A 148 -1.36 -1.72 -5.45
CA VAL A 148 -2.55 -1.24 -4.73
C VAL A 148 -3.81 -1.33 -5.58
N SER A 149 -3.70 -1.07 -6.89
CA SER A 149 -4.86 -1.12 -7.78
C SER A 149 -5.50 -2.51 -7.84
N LEU A 150 -4.71 -3.58 -7.75
CA LEU A 150 -5.22 -4.95 -7.74
C LEU A 150 -6.09 -5.24 -6.51
N PHE A 151 -5.78 -4.61 -5.38
CA PHE A 151 -6.55 -4.74 -4.15
C PHE A 151 -7.76 -3.80 -4.14
N LEU A 152 -7.63 -2.56 -4.62
CA LEU A 152 -8.78 -1.65 -4.68
C LEU A 152 -9.84 -2.12 -5.68
N CYS A 153 -9.45 -2.73 -6.79
CA CYS A 153 -10.36 -3.34 -7.76
C CYS A 153 -10.93 -4.69 -7.29
N SER A 154 -10.49 -5.21 -6.14
CA SER A 154 -11.03 -6.46 -5.59
C SER A 154 -12.39 -6.27 -4.92
N ARG A 155 -12.82 -5.02 -4.70
CA ARG A 155 -14.12 -4.67 -4.18
C ARG A 155 -15.08 -4.40 -5.34
N GLU A 156 -16.34 -4.79 -5.15
CA GLU A 156 -17.39 -4.59 -6.16
C GLU A 156 -17.76 -3.10 -6.21
N TYR A 157 -17.23 -2.40 -7.21
CA TYR A 157 -17.57 -1.03 -7.55
C TYR A 157 -18.10 -0.96 -8.97
N GLU A 158 -19.09 -0.11 -9.21
CA GLU A 158 -19.59 0.16 -10.56
C GLU A 158 -18.49 0.74 -11.48
N LEU A 159 -17.62 1.59 -10.92
CA LEU A 159 -16.52 2.24 -11.63
C LEU A 159 -15.21 2.18 -10.81
N PRO A 160 -14.48 1.05 -10.82
CA PRO A 160 -13.24 0.88 -10.06
C PRO A 160 -12.19 1.94 -10.38
N LEU A 161 -12.10 2.40 -11.64
CA LEU A 161 -11.15 3.43 -12.06
C LEU A 161 -11.27 4.72 -11.24
N LEU A 162 -12.47 5.14 -10.84
CA LEU A 162 -12.65 6.34 -10.03
C LEU A 162 -11.98 6.19 -8.65
N TYR A 163 -12.10 5.03 -8.02
CA TYR A 163 -11.46 4.75 -6.74
C TYR A 163 -9.94 4.74 -6.87
N LEU A 164 -9.40 4.20 -7.97
CA LEU A 164 -7.96 4.26 -8.24
C LEU A 164 -7.46 5.70 -8.41
N LEU A 165 -8.20 6.53 -9.14
CA LEU A 165 -7.86 7.95 -9.31
C LEU A 165 -8.01 8.73 -8.00
N TYR A 166 -9.04 8.45 -7.19
CA TYR A 166 -9.20 9.03 -5.86
C TYR A 166 -8.04 8.66 -4.95
N ASN A 167 -7.53 7.43 -5.02
CA ASN A 167 -6.35 7.04 -4.27
C ASN A 167 -5.13 7.90 -4.65
N MET A 168 -4.87 8.14 -5.94
CA MET A 168 -3.77 9.00 -6.39
C MET A 168 -3.94 10.44 -5.90
N ILE A 169 -5.13 11.00 -6.04
CA ILE A 169 -5.43 12.38 -5.61
C ILE A 169 -5.24 12.50 -4.10
N LEU A 170 -5.79 11.55 -3.33
CA LEU A 170 -5.68 11.54 -1.87
C LEU A 170 -4.21 11.40 -1.43
N ALA A 171 -3.43 10.53 -2.08
CA ALA A 171 -2.00 10.38 -1.82
C ALA A 171 -1.23 11.69 -2.10
N ALA A 172 -1.50 12.36 -3.21
CA ALA A 172 -0.90 13.65 -3.53
C ALA A 172 -1.26 14.72 -2.49
N LEU A 173 -2.51 14.77 -2.03
CA LEU A 173 -2.95 15.69 -0.97
C LEU A 173 -2.24 15.40 0.36
N ILE A 174 -2.18 14.13 0.77
CA ILE A 174 -1.49 13.71 1.99
C ILE A 174 -0.01 14.07 1.91
N PHE A 175 0.63 13.85 0.76
CA PHE A 175 2.02 14.20 0.54
C PHE A 175 2.28 15.70 0.67
N MET A 176 1.45 16.53 0.02
CA MET A 176 1.57 17.99 0.11
C MET A 176 1.39 18.50 1.54
N VAL A 177 0.42 17.95 2.29
CA VAL A 177 0.18 18.34 3.68
C VAL A 177 1.33 17.92 4.58
N SER A 178 1.80 16.68 4.43
CA SER A 178 2.87 16.10 5.26
C SER A 178 4.21 16.79 5.02
N ASN A 179 4.48 17.18 3.78
CA ASN A 179 5.75 17.79 3.36
C ASN A 179 5.65 19.30 3.10
N ARG A 180 4.60 19.97 3.61
CA ARG A 180 4.35 21.41 3.37
C ARG A 180 5.54 22.35 3.63
N ARG A 181 6.43 21.99 4.57
CA ARG A 181 7.62 22.79 4.92
C ARG A 181 8.73 22.68 3.88
N GLN A 182 8.80 21.53 3.21
CA GLN A 182 9.76 21.21 2.17
C GLN A 182 9.27 21.65 0.78
N LEU A 183 7.99 21.99 0.63
CA LEU A 183 7.43 22.46 -0.63
C LEU A 183 7.73 23.95 -0.85
N ASP A 184 8.37 24.28 -1.97
CA ASP A 184 8.50 25.66 -2.44
C ASP A 184 7.28 26.02 -3.30
N LEU A 185 6.29 26.63 -2.66
CA LEU A 185 5.03 27.06 -3.29
C LEU A 185 5.23 28.05 -4.45
N ARG A 186 6.35 28.79 -4.47
CA ARG A 186 6.62 29.75 -5.56
C ARG A 186 7.11 29.03 -6.82
N ARG A 187 7.85 27.94 -6.65
CA ARG A 187 8.45 27.18 -7.76
C ARG A 187 7.69 25.90 -8.10
N TRP A 188 6.66 25.56 -7.32
CA TRP A 188 5.92 24.30 -7.44
C TRP A 188 6.85 23.08 -7.44
N LYS A 189 7.90 23.14 -6.61
CA LYS A 189 8.93 22.11 -6.51
C LYS A 189 9.24 21.81 -5.05
N MET A 190 9.70 20.59 -4.80
CA MET A 190 10.25 20.21 -3.51
C MET A 190 11.65 20.81 -3.36
N LYS A 191 11.98 21.26 -2.15
CA LYS A 191 13.32 21.76 -1.80
C LYS A 191 14.33 20.61 -1.74
N GLU A 192 13.88 19.43 -1.33
CA GLU A 192 14.65 18.20 -1.18
C GLU A 192 13.82 17.02 -1.69
N GLU A 193 14.47 15.92 -2.04
CA GLU A 193 13.78 14.67 -2.37
C GLU A 193 12.99 14.18 -1.15
N ALA A 194 11.78 13.68 -1.37
CA ALA A 194 10.89 13.23 -0.30
C ALA A 194 10.15 11.94 -0.67
N ALA A 195 10.09 11.02 0.29
CA ALA A 195 9.44 9.72 0.17
C ALA A 195 7.93 9.86 -0.11
N PHE A 196 7.45 9.23 -1.17
CA PHE A 196 6.06 9.32 -1.61
C PHE A 196 5.24 8.10 -1.21
N ALA A 197 5.86 6.91 -1.08
CA ALA A 197 5.20 5.68 -0.65
C ALA A 197 4.42 5.79 0.67
N PRO A 198 4.86 6.54 1.71
CA PRO A 198 4.05 6.77 2.92
C PRO A 198 2.69 7.41 2.64
N SER A 199 2.61 8.29 1.64
CA SER A 199 1.36 8.96 1.29
C SER A 199 0.44 8.05 0.50
N ILE A 200 1.00 7.19 -0.37
CA ILE A 200 0.25 6.12 -1.06
C ILE A 200 -0.33 5.15 -0.04
N ALA A 201 0.48 4.71 0.93
CA ALA A 201 0.04 3.81 1.99
C ALA A 201 -1.13 4.39 2.81
N ALA A 202 -0.98 5.63 3.27
CA ALA A 202 -2.02 6.31 4.05
C ALA A 202 -3.31 6.50 3.24
N ALA A 203 -3.22 6.96 1.99
CA ALA A 203 -4.37 7.13 1.10
C ALA A 203 -5.10 5.81 0.87
N THR A 204 -4.35 4.73 0.64
CA THR A 204 -4.91 3.41 0.35
C THR A 204 -5.67 2.86 1.56
N ILE A 205 -5.08 2.94 2.75
CA ILE A 205 -5.71 2.48 3.99
C ILE A 205 -6.97 3.30 4.27
N LEU A 206 -6.92 4.63 4.12
CA LEU A 206 -8.09 5.49 4.30
C LEU A 206 -9.21 5.13 3.31
N LEU A 207 -8.88 4.96 2.03
CA LEU A 207 -9.86 4.65 1.00
C LEU A 207 -10.52 3.29 1.22
N LEU A 208 -9.78 2.29 1.73
CA LEU A 208 -10.34 1.00 2.11
C LEU A 208 -11.23 1.07 3.35
N LEU A 209 -11.08 2.08 4.21
CA LEU A 209 -11.93 2.24 5.40
C LEU A 209 -13.22 3.05 5.11
N LEU A 210 -13.32 3.68 3.94
CA LEU A 210 -14.52 4.39 3.45
C LEU A 210 -15.47 3.40 2.72
#